data_AF-A0A957YTZ0-F1
#
_entry.id   AF-A0A957YTZ0-F1
#
_cell.length_a   1.000
_cell.length_b   1.000
_cell.length_c   1.000
_cell.angle_alpha   90.00
_cell.angle_beta   90.00
_cell.angle_gamma   90.00
#
_symmetry.space_group_name_H-M   'P 1'
#
loop_
_entity.id
_entity.type
_entity.pdbx_description
1 polymer ?
#
loop_
_entity_poly.entity_id
_entity_poly.type
_entity_poly.pdbx_seq_one_letter_code
_entity_poly.pdbx_strand_id
1 'polypeptide(L)'
;DGVATLHAQGIDICIEIGPKPTLLGMAEGVFDKMTSTSSVTGREPYGRGHPVIRSSGHPVMLPSLRESQNDTQQMLTSLGELYVRGVVIDWQGVHGQAQGKRHKHITLPTYPFQRERYWIDRTPQQRRQNTLRPLVDKLLRLPLQNQTVAESEFSLETLPFLADHLVFGAVVSPGACQVALVLNAAAERNRQHAACTLSEVILPQPLVIPAGDDAAGARTVQAIFTPEQANGHGPQTAFKVISFDPQAFTADTTSEPATHAVGTLLTVQEKLPMVDLAALQDRCAQDCRSEIGAFYNNLAQTEIALGASFQWLIGLWRPATDDDNQPAEVLAQIRRPVAVDATTGYQLHPGLLDACFQVAALTRGDATFGEAMLPFAIDALHLHQPAAGEEWWCHAVQVAPLQWDIQLLDQAGQLLVAIERFEVRLADADAVRGHDRWKDWLYQIEWQ
;
A
#
# COMPACT_ATOMS: atom_id res chain seq x y z
N ASP A 1 -23.62 -66.63 32.35
CA ASP A 1 -23.88 -65.23 32.74
C ASP A 1 -24.33 -64.47 31.49
N GLY A 2 -25.56 -63.95 31.50
CA GLY A 2 -26.17 -63.31 30.33
C GLY A 2 -25.61 -61.92 30.04
N VAL A 3 -25.35 -61.14 31.09
CA VAL A 3 -24.80 -59.77 31.01
C VAL A 3 -23.36 -59.81 30.50
N ALA A 4 -22.58 -60.74 31.03
CA ALA A 4 -21.25 -61.12 30.54
C ALA A 4 -21.20 -61.39 29.02
N THR A 5 -22.17 -62.17 28.54
CA THR A 5 -22.25 -62.57 27.14
C THR A 5 -22.58 -61.37 26.25
N LEU A 6 -23.52 -60.51 26.67
CA LEU A 6 -23.89 -59.30 25.94
C LEU A 6 -22.72 -58.31 25.84
N HIS A 7 -21.95 -58.15 26.92
CA HIS A 7 -20.72 -57.35 26.89
C HIS A 7 -19.70 -57.88 25.89
N ALA A 8 -19.46 -59.20 25.88
CA ALA A 8 -18.54 -59.84 24.95
C ALA A 8 -18.97 -59.67 23.48
N GLN A 9 -20.27 -59.44 23.24
CA GLN A 9 -20.84 -59.13 21.93
C GLN A 9 -20.76 -57.63 21.57
N GLY A 10 -20.18 -56.79 22.44
CA GLY A 10 -20.00 -55.35 22.20
C GLY A 10 -21.23 -54.50 22.54
N ILE A 11 -22.10 -54.98 23.44
CA ILE A 11 -23.21 -54.17 23.96
C ILE A 11 -22.69 -53.25 25.07
N ASP A 12 -22.63 -51.96 24.78
CA ASP A 12 -22.04 -50.94 25.65
C ASP A 12 -23.10 -50.05 26.36
N ILE A 13 -24.39 -50.32 26.12
CA ILE A 13 -25.53 -49.61 26.71
C ILE A 13 -26.57 -50.64 27.18
N CYS A 14 -26.99 -50.54 28.43
CA CYS A 14 -28.03 -51.39 29.01
C CYS A 14 -29.06 -50.52 29.73
N ILE A 15 -30.34 -50.83 29.49
CA ILE A 15 -31.46 -50.15 30.12
C ILE A 15 -32.21 -51.17 30.98
N GLU A 16 -32.31 -50.91 32.28
CA GLU A 16 -33.18 -51.70 33.15
C GLU A 16 -34.62 -51.20 33.04
N ILE A 17 -35.49 -52.05 32.52
CA ILE A 17 -36.91 -51.78 32.40
C ILE A 17 -37.61 -52.26 33.66
N GLY A 18 -38.09 -51.34 34.48
CA GLY A 18 -38.82 -51.65 35.70
C GLY A 18 -39.00 -50.45 36.63
N PRO A 19 -39.83 -50.59 37.68
CA PRO A 19 -40.15 -49.52 38.62
C PRO A 19 -38.99 -49.16 39.57
N LYS A 20 -37.97 -50.03 39.65
CA LYS A 20 -36.83 -49.89 40.56
C LYS A 20 -35.59 -50.53 39.95
N PRO A 21 -34.42 -49.85 39.96
CA PRO A 21 -33.17 -50.40 39.44
C PRO A 21 -32.61 -51.44 40.42
N THR A 22 -32.99 -52.69 40.23
CA THR A 22 -32.52 -53.82 41.04
C THR A 22 -31.42 -54.59 40.33
N LEU A 23 -31.49 -54.65 39.00
CA LEU A 23 -30.56 -55.37 38.14
C LEU A 23 -29.32 -54.54 37.79
N LEU A 24 -29.40 -53.20 37.78
CA LEU A 24 -28.26 -52.34 37.49
C LEU A 24 -27.08 -52.62 38.42
N GLY A 25 -27.31 -52.63 39.74
CA GLY A 25 -26.23 -52.88 40.71
C GLY A 25 -25.66 -54.31 40.65
N MET A 26 -26.47 -55.29 40.24
CA MET A 26 -25.98 -56.66 40.01
C MET A 26 -25.15 -56.75 38.73
N ALA A 27 -25.57 -56.06 37.68
CA ALA A 27 -24.86 -56.01 36.41
C ALA A 27 -23.54 -55.25 36.52
N GLU A 28 -23.49 -54.12 37.23
CA GLU A 28 -22.26 -53.40 37.58
C GLU A 28 -21.22 -54.34 38.22
N GLY A 29 -21.65 -55.14 39.20
CA GLY A 29 -20.78 -56.13 39.85
C GLY A 29 -20.25 -57.25 38.93
N VAL A 30 -20.89 -57.50 37.78
CA VAL A 30 -20.37 -58.41 36.74
C VAL A 30 -19.31 -57.71 35.91
N PHE A 31 -19.53 -56.45 35.51
CA PHE A 31 -18.57 -55.67 34.72
C PHE A 31 -17.31 -55.31 35.50
N ASP A 32 -17.43 -55.01 36.79
CA ASP A 32 -16.29 -54.75 37.69
C ASP A 32 -15.39 -55.98 37.82
N LYS A 33 -15.99 -57.18 37.87
CA LYS A 33 -15.22 -58.43 37.88
C LYS A 33 -14.48 -58.65 36.56
N MET A 34 -15.09 -58.34 35.42
CA MET A 34 -14.48 -58.53 34.10
C MET A 34 -13.33 -57.57 33.79
N THR A 35 -13.48 -56.31 34.19
CA THR A 35 -12.43 -55.29 34.04
C THR A 35 -11.21 -55.60 34.92
N SER A 36 -11.41 -56.17 36.11
CA SER A 36 -10.31 -56.62 36.99
C SER A 36 -9.53 -57.85 36.47
N THR A 37 -10.05 -58.59 35.48
CA THR A 37 -9.42 -59.81 34.94
C THR A 37 -8.72 -59.61 33.58
N SER A 38 -8.80 -58.42 33.00
CA SER A 38 -8.28 -58.15 31.65
C SER A 38 -6.97 -57.36 31.71
N SER A 39 -5.86 -58.02 32.05
CA SER A 39 -4.52 -57.52 31.72
C SER A 39 -4.23 -57.77 30.23
N VAL A 40 -3.99 -56.69 29.50
CA VAL A 40 -3.73 -56.62 28.06
C VAL A 40 -2.60 -57.56 27.62
N THR A 41 -2.92 -58.55 26.78
CA THR A 41 -1.96 -59.13 25.81
C THR A 41 -2.68 -59.44 24.49
N GLY A 42 -2.37 -58.67 23.45
CA GLY A 42 -2.89 -58.95 22.10
C GLY A 42 -2.56 -57.83 21.12
N ARG A 43 -1.37 -57.91 20.52
CA ARG A 43 -1.00 -57.17 19.30
C ARG A 43 -1.40 -58.07 18.13
N GLU A 44 -2.16 -57.56 17.16
CA GLU A 44 -2.16 -58.15 15.82
C GLU A 44 -2.06 -57.09 14.71
N PRO A 45 -1.48 -57.48 13.55
CA PRO A 45 -0.98 -56.57 12.54
C PRO A 45 -1.91 -56.50 11.30
N TYR A 46 -1.96 -55.31 10.67
CA TYR A 46 -2.51 -55.03 9.34
C TYR A 46 -4.00 -55.34 9.06
N GLY A 47 -4.79 -54.27 8.95
CA GLY A 47 -6.06 -54.26 8.24
C GLY A 47 -6.66 -52.85 8.17
N ARG A 48 -6.84 -52.30 6.97
CA ARG A 48 -7.55 -51.02 6.76
C ARG A 48 -9.01 -51.18 7.19
N GLY A 49 -9.37 -50.53 8.29
CA GLY A 49 -10.74 -50.35 8.76
C GLY A 49 -10.75 -49.14 9.70
N HIS A 50 -11.80 -48.32 9.62
CA HIS A 50 -11.97 -47.16 10.49
C HIS A 50 -11.76 -47.55 11.97
N PRO A 51 -11.08 -46.71 12.78
CA PRO A 51 -10.84 -47.03 14.18
C PRO A 51 -12.19 -47.09 14.91
N VAL A 52 -12.62 -48.29 15.28
CA VAL A 52 -13.63 -48.46 16.33
C VAL A 52 -12.92 -48.09 17.62
N ILE A 53 -13.15 -46.89 18.12
CA ILE A 53 -12.78 -46.52 19.49
C ILE A 53 -13.64 -47.41 20.39
N ARG A 54 -13.11 -48.57 20.79
CA ARG A 54 -13.68 -49.32 21.91
C ARG A 54 -13.37 -48.51 23.15
N SER A 55 -14.36 -47.81 23.71
CA SER A 55 -14.18 -47.17 25.00
C SER A 55 -13.88 -48.26 26.02
N SER A 56 -12.67 -48.24 26.59
CA SER A 56 -12.28 -49.09 27.71
C SER A 56 -12.96 -48.67 29.03
N GLY A 57 -14.23 -48.28 28.97
CA GLY A 57 -15.05 -47.82 30.09
C GLY A 57 -16.25 -48.74 30.27
N HIS A 58 -16.74 -48.83 31.51
CA HIS A 58 -17.90 -49.63 31.87
C HIS A 58 -19.10 -49.29 30.97
N PRO A 59 -19.92 -50.29 30.60
CA PRO A 59 -21.13 -50.03 29.84
C PRO A 59 -22.07 -49.13 30.63
N VAL A 60 -22.87 -48.40 29.89
CA VAL A 60 -23.75 -47.37 30.42
C VAL A 60 -25.02 -48.04 30.92
N MET A 61 -25.26 -47.92 32.22
CA MET A 61 -26.35 -48.60 32.92
C MET A 61 -27.44 -47.59 33.28
N LEU A 62 -28.56 -47.60 32.55
CA LEU A 62 -29.63 -46.62 32.70
C LEU A 62 -30.91 -47.25 33.26
N PRO A 63 -31.56 -46.64 34.25
CA PRO A 63 -32.87 -47.09 34.71
C PRO A 63 -33.98 -46.51 33.83
N SER A 64 -35.06 -47.25 33.60
CA SER A 64 -36.29 -46.67 33.04
C SER A 64 -37.05 -45.85 34.08
N LEU A 65 -37.15 -46.35 35.32
CA LEU A 65 -37.83 -45.70 36.44
C LEU A 65 -37.04 -45.91 37.74
N ARG A 66 -37.29 -45.05 38.73
CA ARG A 66 -36.73 -45.15 40.08
C ARG A 66 -37.81 -44.92 41.11
N GLU A 67 -37.75 -45.69 42.20
CA GLU A 67 -38.62 -45.52 43.36
C GLU A 67 -38.49 -44.09 43.91
N SER A 68 -39.63 -43.47 44.24
CA SER A 68 -39.70 -42.11 44.78
C SER A 68 -39.16 -40.99 43.89
N GLN A 69 -39.01 -41.23 42.57
CA GLN A 69 -38.71 -40.18 41.58
C GLN A 69 -39.90 -39.94 40.65
N ASN A 70 -39.94 -38.77 40.01
CA ASN A 70 -40.92 -38.51 38.97
C ASN A 70 -40.61 -39.35 37.73
N ASP A 71 -41.56 -40.21 37.33
CA ASP A 71 -41.39 -41.14 36.21
C ASP A 71 -40.93 -40.45 34.92
N THR A 72 -41.59 -39.35 34.53
CA THR A 72 -41.26 -38.58 33.33
C THR A 72 -39.85 -38.00 33.40
N GLN A 73 -39.48 -37.41 34.52
CA GLN A 73 -38.14 -36.85 34.73
C GLN A 73 -37.07 -37.93 34.65
N GLN A 74 -37.28 -39.08 35.28
CA GLN A 74 -36.32 -40.19 35.24
C GLN A 74 -36.16 -40.74 33.82
N MET A 75 -37.27 -40.93 33.09
CA MET A 75 -37.21 -41.38 31.70
C MET A 75 -36.50 -40.36 30.78
N LEU A 76 -36.78 -39.06 30.92
CA LEU A 76 -36.13 -38.02 30.14
C LEU A 76 -34.65 -37.85 30.49
N THR A 77 -34.28 -38.11 31.75
CA THR A 77 -32.87 -38.11 32.17
C THR A 77 -32.11 -39.24 31.50
N SER A 78 -32.65 -40.46 31.53
CA SER A 78 -32.06 -41.62 30.84
C SER A 78 -32.04 -41.41 29.32
N LEU A 79 -33.05 -40.78 28.74
CA LEU A 79 -33.07 -40.40 27.32
C LEU A 79 -31.98 -39.38 26.96
N GLY A 80 -31.77 -38.37 27.82
CA GLY A 80 -30.70 -37.39 27.65
C GLY A 80 -29.32 -38.03 27.70
N GLU A 81 -29.14 -39.01 28.59
CA GLU A 81 -27.90 -39.80 28.69
C GLU A 81 -27.64 -40.68 27.45
N LEU A 82 -28.69 -41.20 26.81
CA LEU A 82 -28.59 -41.89 25.53
C LEU A 82 -28.22 -40.89 24.41
N TYR A 83 -28.86 -39.72 24.39
CA TYR A 83 -28.64 -38.68 23.38
C TYR A 83 -27.19 -38.16 23.39
N VAL A 84 -26.64 -37.85 24.56
CA VAL A 84 -25.24 -37.39 24.71
C VAL A 84 -24.23 -38.43 24.20
N ARG A 85 -24.60 -39.71 24.22
CA ARG A 85 -23.77 -40.82 23.74
C ARG A 85 -23.96 -41.14 22.25
N GLY A 86 -24.74 -40.33 21.54
CA GLY A 86 -24.95 -40.47 20.10
C GLY A 86 -25.98 -41.53 19.72
N VAL A 87 -26.79 -42.02 20.67
CA VAL A 87 -27.92 -42.90 20.33
C VAL A 87 -28.93 -42.09 19.53
N VAL A 88 -29.34 -42.64 18.38
CA VAL A 88 -30.36 -42.01 17.54
C VAL A 88 -31.71 -42.09 18.26
N ILE A 89 -32.20 -40.94 18.72
CA ILE A 89 -33.48 -40.83 19.40
C ILE A 89 -34.60 -40.56 18.40
N ASP A 90 -35.64 -41.39 18.43
CA ASP A 90 -36.90 -41.08 17.76
C ASP A 90 -37.69 -40.03 18.55
N TRP A 91 -37.40 -38.76 18.28
CA TRP A 91 -38.10 -37.63 18.90
C TRP A 91 -39.61 -37.61 18.57
N GLN A 92 -40.03 -38.20 17.45
CA GLN A 92 -41.46 -38.30 17.13
C GLN A 92 -42.16 -39.28 18.07
N GLY A 93 -41.52 -40.41 18.38
CA GLY A 93 -41.99 -41.37 19.37
C GLY A 93 -42.04 -40.80 20.79
N VAL A 94 -41.07 -39.97 21.17
CA VAL A 94 -40.98 -39.34 22.51
C VAL A 94 -42.09 -38.34 22.76
N HIS A 95 -42.42 -37.49 21.78
CA HIS A 95 -43.43 -36.45 21.94
C HIS A 95 -44.87 -36.95 21.70
N GLY A 96 -45.02 -38.16 21.14
CA GLY A 96 -46.29 -38.80 20.82
C GLY A 96 -47.03 -38.12 19.66
N GLN A 97 -47.83 -38.89 18.93
CA GLN A 97 -48.77 -38.36 17.93
C GLN A 97 -50.01 -37.74 18.60
N ALA A 98 -49.84 -36.78 19.51
CA ALA A 98 -50.96 -36.03 20.05
C ALA A 98 -51.58 -35.14 18.96
N GLN A 99 -52.48 -35.74 18.18
CA GLN A 99 -53.49 -35.13 17.29
C GLN A 99 -53.04 -33.85 16.57
N GLY A 100 -52.26 -34.00 15.50
CA GLY A 100 -52.18 -33.02 14.41
C GLY A 100 -51.53 -31.66 14.72
N LYS A 101 -50.99 -31.43 15.92
CA LYS A 101 -50.27 -30.18 16.24
C LYS A 101 -48.75 -30.39 16.11
N ARG A 102 -48.17 -29.92 15.00
CA ARG A 102 -46.72 -29.75 14.87
C ARG A 102 -46.21 -28.79 15.96
N HIS A 103 -45.19 -29.18 16.71
CA HIS A 103 -44.51 -28.26 17.63
C HIS A 103 -43.97 -27.06 16.82
N LYS A 104 -44.20 -25.84 17.31
CA LYS A 104 -43.65 -24.64 16.67
C LYS A 104 -42.15 -24.58 16.92
N HIS A 105 -41.36 -24.38 15.87
CA HIS A 105 -39.95 -24.05 16.04
C HIS A 105 -39.82 -22.68 16.68
N ILE A 106 -38.92 -22.56 17.66
CA ILE A 106 -38.59 -21.30 18.32
C ILE A 106 -37.16 -20.92 17.96
N THR A 107 -36.89 -19.62 17.84
CA THR A 107 -35.52 -19.13 17.64
C THR A 107 -34.71 -19.39 18.90
N LEU A 108 -33.59 -20.10 18.76
CA LEU A 108 -32.59 -20.26 19.80
C LEU A 108 -31.41 -19.30 19.54
N PRO A 109 -30.61 -18.98 20.57
CA PRO A 109 -29.35 -18.28 20.37
C PRO A 109 -28.51 -18.95 19.28
N THR A 110 -27.78 -18.14 18.50
CA THR A 110 -26.91 -18.67 17.45
C THR A 110 -25.75 -19.46 18.05
N TYR A 111 -25.24 -20.42 17.28
CA TYR A 111 -24.08 -21.20 17.69
C TYR A 111 -22.89 -20.26 17.99
N PRO A 112 -22.25 -20.37 19.16
CA PRO A 112 -21.13 -19.53 19.52
C PRO A 112 -19.87 -19.97 18.75
N PHE A 113 -19.73 -19.49 17.50
CA PHE A 113 -18.52 -19.73 16.71
C PHE A 113 -17.27 -19.25 17.45
N GLN A 114 -16.19 -20.03 17.39
CA GLN A 114 -14.88 -19.64 17.90
C GLN A 114 -14.37 -18.45 17.07
N ARG A 115 -14.20 -17.30 17.74
CA ARG A 115 -13.77 -16.05 17.10
C ARG A 115 -12.26 -15.96 17.06
N GLU A 116 -11.67 -16.62 16.08
CA GLU A 116 -10.25 -16.48 15.75
C GLU A 116 -10.07 -15.63 14.49
N ARG A 117 -9.06 -14.75 14.51
CA ARG A 117 -8.73 -13.89 13.37
C ARG A 117 -7.83 -14.66 12.41
N TYR A 118 -8.36 -14.99 11.24
CA TYR A 118 -7.60 -15.58 10.14
C TYR A 118 -7.43 -14.55 9.02
N TRP A 119 -6.21 -14.04 8.84
CA TRP A 119 -5.88 -13.02 7.83
C TRP A 119 -4.61 -13.37 7.06
N ILE A 120 -4.46 -12.86 5.83
CA ILE A 120 -3.24 -13.00 5.03
C ILE A 120 -2.47 -11.67 5.13
N ASP A 121 -1.40 -11.66 5.91
CA ASP A 121 -0.52 -10.50 6.02
C ASP A 121 0.49 -10.49 4.84
N ARG A 122 0.46 -9.45 4.01
CA ARG A 122 1.46 -9.24 2.95
C ARG A 122 2.59 -8.39 3.49
N THR A 123 3.82 -8.93 3.53
CA THR A 123 5.00 -8.18 4.01
C THR A 123 5.52 -7.15 2.98
N PRO A 124 6.05 -5.99 3.41
CA PRO A 124 6.64 -4.95 2.54
C PRO A 124 7.62 -5.47 1.50
N GLN A 125 8.42 -6.47 1.87
CA GLN A 125 9.44 -7.09 1.02
C GLN A 125 8.84 -7.77 -0.23
N GLN A 126 7.60 -8.27 -0.16
CA GLN A 126 6.90 -8.84 -1.31
C GLN A 126 6.40 -7.77 -2.28
N ARG A 127 6.12 -6.53 -1.81
CA ARG A 127 5.74 -5.42 -2.70
C ARG A 127 6.93 -4.96 -3.56
N ARG A 128 8.12 -4.82 -2.94
CA ARG A 128 9.36 -4.45 -3.66
C ARG A 128 9.79 -5.48 -4.71
N GLN A 129 9.46 -6.77 -4.55
CA GLN A 129 9.81 -7.81 -5.54
C GLN A 129 9.01 -7.72 -6.85
N ASN A 130 7.91 -6.97 -6.88
CA ASN A 130 7.06 -6.84 -8.06
C ASN A 130 7.35 -5.57 -8.88
N THR A 131 8.29 -4.71 -8.48
CA THR A 131 8.58 -3.48 -9.22
C THR A 131 9.36 -3.77 -10.50
N LEU A 132 8.84 -3.34 -11.65
CA LEU A 132 9.51 -3.50 -12.94
C LEU A 132 10.72 -2.57 -13.07
N ARG A 133 10.56 -1.34 -12.58
CA ARG A 133 11.55 -0.26 -12.55
C ARG A 133 11.22 0.67 -11.39
N PRO A 134 12.14 1.51 -10.88
CA PRO A 134 11.77 2.48 -9.85
C PRO A 134 10.58 3.35 -10.28
N LEU A 135 9.63 3.52 -9.35
CA LEU A 135 8.32 4.16 -9.58
C LEU A 135 7.44 3.49 -10.63
N VAL A 136 7.67 2.25 -11.04
CA VAL A 136 6.79 1.51 -11.96
C VAL A 136 6.58 0.09 -11.45
N ASP A 137 5.45 -0.13 -10.79
CA ASP A 137 5.12 -1.44 -10.22
C ASP A 137 4.52 -2.36 -11.29
N LYS A 138 3.63 -1.82 -12.11
CA LYS A 138 2.96 -2.57 -13.18
C LYS A 138 2.89 -1.76 -14.46
N LEU A 139 2.90 -2.46 -15.59
CA LEU A 139 2.63 -1.87 -16.90
C LEU A 139 1.50 -2.66 -17.59
N LEU A 140 0.35 -2.01 -17.74
CA LEU A 140 -0.85 -2.57 -18.34
C LEU A 140 -1.00 -2.03 -19.77
N ARG A 141 -1.19 -2.92 -20.74
CA ARG A 141 -1.57 -2.52 -22.11
C ARG A 141 -3.07 -2.68 -22.23
N LEU A 142 -3.75 -1.64 -22.72
CA LEU A 142 -5.20 -1.57 -22.88
C LEU A 142 -5.52 -1.43 -24.38
N PRO A 143 -5.54 -2.55 -25.16
CA PRO A 143 -5.61 -2.48 -26.62
C PRO A 143 -6.90 -1.85 -27.15
N LEU A 144 -8.02 -2.03 -26.44
CA LEU A 144 -9.32 -1.48 -26.85
C LEU A 144 -9.39 0.04 -26.69
N GLN A 145 -8.66 0.60 -25.74
CA GLN A 145 -8.52 2.05 -25.53
C GLN A 145 -7.30 2.64 -26.25
N ASN A 146 -6.49 1.80 -26.91
CA ASN A 146 -5.17 2.16 -27.43
C ASN A 146 -4.28 2.85 -26.38
N GLN A 147 -4.33 2.40 -25.12
CA GLN A 147 -3.61 3.03 -24.01
C GLN A 147 -2.56 2.09 -23.39
N THR A 148 -1.56 2.69 -22.77
CA THR A 148 -0.68 1.99 -21.81
C THR A 148 -0.76 2.69 -20.47
N VAL A 149 -0.90 1.93 -19.39
CA VAL A 149 -0.99 2.46 -18.03
C VAL A 149 0.16 1.90 -17.22
N ALA A 150 1.03 2.78 -16.71
CA ALA A 150 1.97 2.42 -15.65
C ALA A 150 1.30 2.73 -14.31
N GLU A 151 1.34 1.78 -13.38
CA GLU A 151 0.73 1.89 -12.05
C GLU A 151 1.79 1.72 -10.97
N SER A 152 1.70 2.54 -9.92
CA SER A 152 2.60 2.52 -8.77
C SER A 152 1.88 2.89 -7.48
N GLU A 153 2.33 2.34 -6.36
CA GLU A 153 1.85 2.70 -5.03
C GLU A 153 2.75 3.76 -4.39
N PHE A 154 2.19 4.93 -4.08
CA PHE A 154 2.90 6.00 -3.35
C PHE A 154 2.45 5.99 -1.89
N SER A 155 3.38 5.64 -1.00
CA SER A 155 3.23 5.68 0.45
C SER A 155 4.59 5.92 1.11
N LEU A 156 4.61 6.22 2.40
CA LEU A 156 5.85 6.30 3.17
C LEU A 156 6.55 4.95 3.34
N GLU A 157 5.84 3.84 3.11
CA GLU A 157 6.41 2.49 3.14
C GLU A 157 7.15 2.16 1.84
N THR A 158 6.54 2.49 0.69
CA THR A 158 7.12 2.22 -0.64
C THR A 158 8.16 3.25 -1.04
N LEU A 159 7.95 4.51 -0.67
CA LEU A 159 8.82 5.65 -0.99
C LEU A 159 9.16 6.46 0.28
N PRO A 160 10.04 5.94 1.16
CA PRO A 160 10.31 6.56 2.46
C PRO A 160 10.83 8.00 2.37
N PHE A 161 11.53 8.34 1.28
CA PHE A 161 12.05 9.70 1.06
C PHE A 161 10.94 10.76 1.03
N LEU A 162 9.69 10.39 0.69
CA LEU A 162 8.56 11.34 0.65
C LEU A 162 8.27 11.98 2.01
N ALA A 163 8.62 11.32 3.12
CA ALA A 163 8.46 11.89 4.46
C ALA A 163 9.19 13.23 4.64
N ASP A 164 10.24 13.46 3.85
CA ASP A 164 11.07 14.66 3.88
C ASP A 164 10.55 15.76 2.92
N HIS A 165 9.38 15.62 2.30
CA HIS A 165 8.81 16.65 1.43
C HIS A 165 7.45 17.14 1.97
N LEU A 166 7.52 18.09 2.90
CA LEU A 166 6.35 18.65 3.56
C LEU A 166 5.98 20.01 2.96
N VAL A 167 4.71 20.19 2.62
CA VAL A 167 4.15 21.47 2.16
C VAL A 167 2.90 21.75 3.00
N PHE A 168 2.87 22.91 3.67
CA PHE A 168 1.82 23.29 4.62
C PHE A 168 1.56 22.23 5.71
N GLY A 169 2.61 21.50 6.11
CA GLY A 169 2.58 20.42 7.11
C GLY A 169 2.09 19.07 6.58
N ALA A 170 1.69 18.96 5.31
CA ALA A 170 1.27 17.71 4.68
C ALA A 170 2.40 17.07 3.89
N VAL A 171 2.46 15.73 3.86
CA VAL A 171 3.36 14.98 2.98
C VAL A 171 2.86 15.12 1.54
N VAL A 172 3.64 15.81 0.70
CA VAL A 172 3.31 16.03 -0.71
C VAL A 172 4.35 15.37 -1.59
N SER A 173 3.91 14.54 -2.53
CA SER A 173 4.79 14.04 -3.58
C SER A 173 5.18 15.21 -4.50
N PRO A 174 6.47 15.59 -4.58
CA PRO A 174 6.89 16.71 -5.41
C PRO A 174 6.57 16.46 -6.88
N GLY A 175 6.36 17.54 -7.65
CA GLY A 175 6.17 17.51 -9.11
C GLY A 175 7.18 16.62 -9.86
N ALA A 176 8.41 16.60 -9.34
CA ALA A 176 9.50 15.77 -9.82
C ALA A 176 9.20 14.26 -9.78
N CYS A 177 8.38 13.78 -8.84
CA CYS A 177 7.98 12.37 -8.78
C CYS A 177 7.05 12.00 -9.94
N GLN A 178 6.10 12.86 -10.32
CA GLN A 178 5.21 12.60 -11.45
C GLN A 178 5.99 12.60 -12.76
N VAL A 179 6.91 13.56 -12.93
CA VAL A 179 7.82 13.59 -14.10
C VAL A 179 8.71 12.34 -14.14
N ALA A 180 9.32 11.96 -13.03
CA ALA A 180 10.16 10.77 -12.95
C ALA A 180 9.37 9.47 -13.21
N LEU A 181 8.13 9.36 -12.74
CA LEU A 181 7.22 8.26 -13.06
C LEU A 181 7.01 8.16 -14.58
N VAL A 182 6.73 9.28 -15.25
CA VAL A 182 6.53 9.32 -16.71
C VAL A 182 7.80 8.90 -17.45
N LEU A 183 8.97 9.41 -17.07
CA LEU A 183 10.26 9.03 -17.68
C LEU A 183 10.58 7.54 -17.49
N ASN A 184 10.38 7.00 -16.29
CA ASN A 184 10.62 5.58 -16.03
C ASN A 184 9.62 4.67 -16.76
N ALA A 185 8.34 5.06 -16.81
CA ALA A 185 7.33 4.33 -17.57
C ALA A 185 7.60 4.39 -19.09
N ALA A 186 8.05 5.53 -19.61
CA ALA A 186 8.47 5.67 -21.00
C ALA A 186 9.65 4.74 -21.33
N ALA A 187 10.65 4.66 -20.46
CA ALA A 187 11.79 3.76 -20.64
C ALA A 187 11.39 2.27 -20.59
N GLU A 188 10.46 1.88 -19.70
CA GLU A 188 9.97 0.50 -19.66
C GLU A 188 9.15 0.14 -20.91
N ARG A 189 8.37 1.09 -21.44
CA ARG A 189 7.64 0.95 -22.71
C ARG A 189 8.60 0.84 -23.90
N ASN A 190 9.64 1.67 -23.92
CA ASN A 190 10.58 1.83 -25.02
C ASN A 190 11.97 1.31 -24.64
N ARG A 191 12.09 -0.01 -24.42
CA ARG A 191 13.34 -0.68 -23.99
C ARG A 191 14.58 -0.43 -24.86
N GLN A 192 14.42 0.17 -26.04
CA GLN A 192 15.49 0.46 -26.98
C GLN A 192 16.03 1.90 -26.89
N HIS A 193 15.30 2.83 -26.26
CA HIS A 193 15.64 4.25 -26.25
C HIS A 193 15.46 4.85 -24.85
N ALA A 194 16.57 5.20 -24.22
CA ALA A 194 16.54 5.91 -22.93
C ALA A 194 16.29 7.42 -23.10
N ALA A 195 16.59 7.97 -24.28
CA ALA A 195 16.40 9.39 -24.57
C ALA A 195 14.95 9.70 -24.97
N CYS A 196 14.39 10.76 -24.40
CA CYS A 196 13.07 11.26 -24.74
C CYS A 196 12.91 12.74 -24.37
N THR A 197 11.88 13.36 -24.92
CA THR A 197 11.46 14.71 -24.56
C THR A 197 10.05 14.63 -24.00
N LEU A 198 9.83 15.29 -22.86
CA LEU A 198 8.50 15.64 -22.38
C LEU A 198 8.24 17.09 -22.76
N SER A 199 7.11 17.40 -23.38
CA SER A 199 6.73 18.76 -23.76
C SER A 199 5.40 19.15 -23.13
N GLU A 200 5.21 20.44 -22.90
CA GLU A 200 3.98 21.03 -22.35
C GLU A 200 3.56 20.34 -21.04
N VAL A 201 4.54 20.12 -20.15
CA VAL A 201 4.28 19.45 -18.88
C VAL A 201 3.62 20.43 -17.93
N ILE A 202 2.42 20.13 -17.47
CA ILE A 202 1.68 20.93 -16.50
C ILE A 202 1.41 20.08 -15.26
N LEU A 203 1.53 20.68 -14.07
CA LEU A 203 1.29 20.08 -12.75
C LEU A 203 0.08 20.74 -12.08
N PRO A 204 -1.16 20.32 -12.39
CA PRO A 204 -2.35 21.09 -12.01
C PRO A 204 -2.68 21.02 -10.53
N GLN A 205 -2.39 19.88 -9.88
CA GLN A 205 -2.76 19.62 -8.49
C GLN A 205 -1.68 18.84 -7.75
N PRO A 206 -1.36 19.22 -6.49
CA PRO A 206 -0.43 18.48 -5.66
C PRO A 206 -0.95 17.08 -5.35
N LEU A 207 -0.04 16.11 -5.22
CA LEU A 207 -0.36 14.75 -4.80
C LEU A 207 -0.04 14.59 -3.32
N VAL A 208 -1.07 14.62 -2.49
CA VAL A 208 -0.94 14.46 -1.03
C VAL A 208 -0.92 12.98 -0.67
N ILE A 209 0.10 12.59 0.10
CA ILE A 209 0.25 11.23 0.61
C ILE A 209 -0.27 11.18 2.05
N PRO A 210 -1.23 10.29 2.36
CA PRO A 210 -1.72 10.14 3.73
C PRO A 210 -0.58 9.78 4.70
N ALA A 211 -0.56 10.43 5.87
CA ALA A 211 0.38 10.19 6.96
C ALA A 211 -0.35 10.32 8.32
N GLY A 212 0.16 9.71 9.41
CA GLY A 212 -0.45 9.78 10.76
C GLY A 212 -1.12 8.49 11.25
N ASP A 213 -2.15 8.55 12.11
CA ASP A 213 -2.90 7.32 12.49
C ASP A 213 -3.74 6.75 11.32
N ASP A 214 -3.90 7.55 10.26
CA ASP A 214 -4.35 7.15 8.92
C ASP A 214 -3.18 6.63 8.02
N ALA A 215 -1.95 6.44 8.56
CA ALA A 215 -0.70 6.12 7.82
C ALA A 215 -0.66 4.77 7.10
N ALA A 216 -1.74 3.99 7.12
CA ALA A 216 -1.89 2.90 6.18
C ALA A 216 -2.32 3.39 4.78
N GLY A 217 -2.63 4.67 4.62
CA GLY A 217 -3.12 5.25 3.38
C GLY A 217 -2.02 5.34 2.32
N ALA A 218 -2.10 4.45 1.34
CA ALA A 218 -1.36 4.58 0.09
C ALA A 218 -2.22 5.26 -0.97
N ARG A 219 -1.58 5.96 -1.91
CA ARG A 219 -2.23 6.39 -3.15
C ARG A 219 -1.82 5.47 -4.28
N THR A 220 -2.79 4.93 -5.01
CA THR A 220 -2.51 4.34 -6.32
C THR A 220 -2.31 5.48 -7.30
N VAL A 221 -1.15 5.51 -7.96
CA VAL A 221 -0.78 6.53 -8.95
C VAL A 221 -0.66 5.85 -10.30
N GLN A 222 -1.29 6.42 -11.32
CA GLN A 222 -1.25 5.90 -12.67
C GLN A 222 -0.76 6.95 -13.66
N ALA A 223 0.25 6.60 -14.45
CA ALA A 223 0.64 7.34 -15.65
C ALA A 223 0.02 6.66 -16.88
N ILE A 224 -0.95 7.33 -17.49
CA ILE A 224 -1.72 6.86 -18.63
C ILE A 224 -1.14 7.49 -19.89
N PHE A 225 -0.78 6.67 -20.86
CA PHE A 225 -0.20 7.07 -22.14
C PHE A 225 -1.18 6.77 -23.28
N THR A 226 -1.53 7.80 -24.05
CA THR A 226 -2.43 7.72 -25.21
C THR A 226 -1.67 8.17 -26.46
N PRO A 227 -1.39 7.28 -27.43
CA PRO A 227 -0.76 7.65 -28.69
C PRO A 227 -1.62 8.67 -29.45
N GLU A 228 -0.98 9.67 -30.00
CA GLU A 228 -1.62 10.69 -30.83
C GLU A 228 -1.32 10.46 -32.31
N GLN A 229 -2.14 11.06 -33.19
CA GLN A 229 -1.90 11.03 -34.63
C GLN A 229 -0.62 11.80 -34.94
N ALA A 230 0.27 11.21 -35.75
CA ALA A 230 1.53 11.86 -36.11
C ALA A 230 1.29 13.16 -36.89
N ASN A 231 1.81 14.26 -36.36
CA ASN A 231 1.70 15.64 -36.86
C ASN A 231 3.04 16.13 -37.45
N GLY A 232 3.77 15.25 -38.15
CA GLY A 232 5.01 15.58 -38.87
C GLY A 232 6.29 15.61 -38.01
N HIS A 233 6.18 15.54 -36.68
CA HIS A 233 7.31 15.60 -35.73
C HIS A 233 7.61 14.25 -35.05
N GLY A 234 7.30 13.13 -35.74
CA GLY A 234 7.44 11.78 -35.19
C GLY A 234 6.23 11.31 -34.36
N PRO A 235 6.31 10.10 -33.76
CA PRO A 235 5.23 9.57 -32.94
C PRO A 235 5.12 10.34 -31.62
N GLN A 236 3.96 10.93 -31.37
CA GLN A 236 3.64 11.65 -30.13
C GLN A 236 2.73 10.80 -29.24
N THR A 237 2.90 10.92 -27.92
CA THR A 237 2.06 10.23 -26.94
C THR A 237 1.69 11.19 -25.83
N ALA A 238 0.43 11.60 -25.75
CA ALA A 238 -0.07 12.34 -24.60
C ALA A 238 0.03 11.46 -23.34
N PHE A 239 0.41 12.05 -22.22
CA PHE A 239 0.40 11.40 -20.92
C PHE A 239 -0.45 12.17 -19.92
N LYS A 240 -1.02 11.44 -18.96
CA LYS A 240 -1.76 11.97 -17.82
C LYS A 240 -1.40 11.17 -16.58
N VAL A 241 -1.03 11.83 -15.49
CA VAL A 241 -0.78 11.21 -14.18
C VAL A 241 -1.96 11.51 -13.28
N ILE A 242 -2.60 10.45 -12.77
CA ILE A 242 -3.72 10.54 -11.83
C ILE A 242 -3.41 9.78 -10.54
N SER A 243 -4.15 10.09 -9.48
CA SER A 243 -4.16 9.25 -8.28
C SER A 243 -5.57 9.01 -7.75
N PHE A 244 -5.72 7.91 -7.01
CA PHE A 244 -6.93 7.57 -6.29
C PHE A 244 -6.61 6.72 -5.05
N ASP A 245 -7.54 6.69 -4.12
CA ASP A 245 -7.48 5.78 -2.97
C ASP A 245 -7.88 4.36 -3.43
N PRO A 246 -7.02 3.34 -3.24
CA PRO A 246 -7.35 1.96 -3.60
C PRO A 246 -8.56 1.40 -2.83
N GLN A 247 -8.86 1.92 -1.64
CA GLN A 247 -9.98 1.47 -0.80
C GLN A 247 -11.28 2.21 -1.10
N ALA A 248 -11.23 3.35 -1.81
CA ALA A 248 -12.40 4.15 -2.14
C ALA A 248 -13.28 3.55 -3.25
N PHE A 249 -13.03 2.32 -3.70
CA PHE A 249 -13.88 1.59 -4.65
C PHE A 249 -15.19 1.13 -3.96
N THR A 250 -16.02 2.10 -3.57
CA THR A 250 -17.41 1.89 -3.17
C THR A 250 -18.31 2.37 -4.30
N ALA A 251 -19.43 1.68 -4.54
CA ALA A 251 -20.28 1.88 -5.71
C ALA A 251 -20.89 3.30 -5.86
N ASP A 252 -20.72 4.18 -4.87
CA ASP A 252 -21.33 5.52 -4.79
C ASP A 252 -20.36 6.70 -4.93
N THR A 253 -19.05 6.48 -5.14
CA THR A 253 -18.12 7.60 -5.35
C THR A 253 -17.97 7.93 -6.84
N THR A 254 -18.71 8.94 -7.30
CA THR A 254 -18.70 9.47 -8.68
C THR A 254 -17.58 10.49 -8.97
N SER A 255 -16.65 10.71 -8.04
CA SER A 255 -15.58 11.70 -8.23
C SER A 255 -14.57 11.19 -9.27
N GLU A 256 -14.29 12.03 -10.28
CA GLU A 256 -13.16 11.78 -11.17
C GLU A 256 -11.85 11.77 -10.37
N PRO A 257 -10.87 10.91 -10.72
CA PRO A 257 -9.56 10.90 -10.10
C PRO A 257 -8.82 12.24 -10.28
N ALA A 258 -8.12 12.68 -9.23
CA ALA A 258 -7.32 13.89 -9.27
C ALA A 258 -6.20 13.78 -10.31
N THR A 259 -5.92 14.88 -11.02
CA THR A 259 -4.91 14.93 -12.08
C THR A 259 -3.70 15.72 -11.62
N HIS A 260 -2.54 15.07 -11.61
CA HIS A 260 -1.31 15.62 -11.03
C HIS A 260 -0.27 16.04 -12.06
N ALA A 261 -0.30 15.44 -13.26
CA ALA A 261 0.54 15.88 -14.36
C ALA A 261 -0.13 15.58 -15.70
N VAL A 262 0.10 16.43 -16.69
CA VAL A 262 -0.25 16.20 -18.10
C VAL A 262 0.89 16.69 -18.98
N GLY A 263 0.97 16.18 -20.20
CA GLY A 263 1.91 16.66 -21.22
C GLY A 263 2.03 15.67 -22.37
N THR A 264 3.04 15.86 -23.22
CA THR A 264 3.30 15.01 -24.38
C THR A 264 4.68 14.39 -24.29
N LEU A 265 4.78 13.10 -24.58
CA LEU A 265 6.03 12.35 -24.69
C LEU A 265 6.41 12.21 -26.17
N LEU A 266 7.64 12.59 -26.47
CA LEU A 266 8.29 12.47 -27.77
C LEU A 266 9.52 11.57 -27.62
N THR A 267 9.66 10.59 -28.50
CA THR A 267 10.91 9.81 -28.58
C THR A 267 11.81 10.44 -29.63
N VAL A 268 12.94 10.98 -29.20
CA VAL A 268 13.87 11.69 -30.07
C VAL A 268 15.23 11.01 -30.03
N GLN A 269 15.87 10.89 -31.19
CA GLN A 269 17.29 10.58 -31.29
C GLN A 269 18.04 11.87 -31.61
N GLU A 270 18.42 12.59 -30.56
CA GLU A 270 19.29 13.75 -30.67
C GLU A 270 20.71 13.39 -30.23
N LYS A 271 21.68 14.09 -30.83
CA LYS A 271 23.07 13.98 -30.42
C LYS A 271 23.23 14.69 -29.07
N LEU A 272 23.91 14.02 -28.13
CA LEU A 272 24.27 14.60 -26.83
C LEU A 272 25.01 15.93 -27.02
N PRO A 273 24.43 17.07 -26.59
CA PRO A 273 25.14 18.33 -26.58
C PRO A 273 26.18 18.32 -25.44
N MET A 274 27.30 18.98 -25.68
CA MET A 274 28.37 19.15 -24.71
C MET A 274 28.39 20.60 -24.27
N VAL A 275 28.37 20.84 -22.96
CA VAL A 275 28.46 22.17 -22.38
C VAL A 275 29.89 22.37 -21.86
N ASP A 276 30.45 23.54 -22.09
CA ASP A 276 31.76 23.90 -21.55
C ASP A 276 31.62 24.23 -20.06
N LEU A 277 31.69 23.18 -19.23
CA LEU A 277 31.57 23.29 -17.78
C LEU A 277 32.69 24.16 -17.17
N ALA A 278 33.89 24.16 -17.73
CA ALA A 278 34.98 24.99 -17.25
C ALA A 278 34.65 26.48 -17.48
N ALA A 279 34.13 26.83 -18.66
CA ALA A 279 33.66 28.19 -18.93
C ALA A 279 32.48 28.61 -18.03
N LEU A 280 31.59 27.69 -17.66
CA LEU A 280 30.53 27.95 -16.67
C LEU A 280 31.10 28.23 -15.29
N GLN A 281 32.07 27.43 -14.84
CA GLN A 281 32.72 27.60 -13.53
C GLN A 281 33.53 28.90 -13.46
N ASP A 282 34.23 29.26 -14.53
CA ASP A 282 34.96 30.53 -14.63
C ASP A 282 34.02 31.74 -14.60
N ARG A 283 32.85 31.62 -15.24
CA ARG A 283 31.84 32.68 -15.25
C ARG A 283 31.13 32.81 -13.90
N CYS A 284 30.72 31.68 -13.31
CA CYS A 284 30.11 31.61 -11.98
C CYS A 284 31.20 31.43 -10.90
N ALA A 285 32.03 32.45 -10.69
CA ALA A 285 33.18 32.38 -9.79
C ALA A 285 32.88 32.75 -8.33
N GLN A 286 31.77 33.45 -8.04
CA GLN A 286 31.44 33.87 -6.68
C GLN A 286 30.89 32.70 -5.88
N ASP A 287 31.59 32.32 -4.82
CA ASP A 287 31.18 31.24 -3.91
C ASP A 287 30.07 31.71 -2.96
N CYS A 288 28.89 31.11 -3.11
CA CYS A 288 27.68 31.39 -2.34
C CYS A 288 27.24 30.19 -1.48
N ARG A 289 28.14 29.23 -1.21
CA ARG A 289 27.81 27.98 -0.48
C ARG A 289 27.18 28.21 0.89
N SER A 290 27.54 29.30 1.58
CA SER A 290 26.98 29.64 2.89
C SER A 290 25.47 29.95 2.86
N GLU A 291 24.91 30.26 1.68
CA GLU A 291 23.49 30.60 1.52
C GLU A 291 22.58 29.36 1.49
N ILE A 292 23.11 28.17 1.18
CA ILE A 292 22.31 26.93 1.05
C ILE A 292 21.52 26.64 2.33
N GLY A 293 22.13 26.83 3.50
CA GLY A 293 21.44 26.62 4.78
C GLY A 293 20.33 27.64 5.02
N ALA A 294 20.56 28.91 4.66
CA ALA A 294 19.55 29.96 4.77
C ALA A 294 18.38 29.70 3.82
N PHE A 295 18.65 29.20 2.61
CA PHE A 295 17.63 28.82 1.63
C PHE A 295 16.64 27.79 2.19
N TYR A 296 17.12 26.67 2.75
CA TYR A 296 16.23 25.66 3.32
C TYR A 296 15.47 26.17 4.56
N ASN A 297 16.09 27.02 5.38
CA ASN A 297 15.41 27.67 6.50
C ASN A 297 14.28 28.58 6.03
N ASN A 298 14.50 29.34 4.95
CA ASN A 298 13.50 30.26 4.41
C ASN A 298 12.34 29.52 3.75
N LEU A 299 12.60 28.41 3.04
CA LEU A 299 11.54 27.52 2.55
C LEU A 299 10.67 27.03 3.70
N ALA A 300 11.29 26.60 4.82
CA ALA A 300 10.53 26.15 5.99
C ALA A 300 9.68 27.26 6.61
N GLN A 301 10.16 28.51 6.59
CA GLN A 301 9.38 29.69 7.03
C GLN A 301 8.20 30.01 6.10
N THR A 302 8.28 29.62 4.83
CA THR A 302 7.16 29.71 3.87
C THR A 302 6.39 28.39 3.76
N GLU A 303 6.40 27.57 4.81
CA GLU A 303 5.63 26.31 4.92
C GLU A 303 6.06 25.20 3.94
N ILE A 304 7.24 25.28 3.33
CA ILE A 304 7.86 24.20 2.54
C ILE A 304 9.04 23.64 3.31
N ALA A 305 8.86 22.52 4.00
CA ALA A 305 9.93 21.86 4.76
C ALA A 305 10.50 20.68 3.97
N LEU A 306 11.75 20.84 3.52
CA LEU A 306 12.53 19.81 2.83
C LEU A 306 13.54 19.18 3.80
N GLY A 307 13.37 17.89 4.07
CA GLY A 307 14.26 17.08 4.92
C GLY A 307 15.45 16.49 4.18
N ALA A 308 16.20 15.61 4.85
CA ALA A 308 17.51 15.14 4.40
C ALA A 308 17.48 14.46 3.01
N SER A 309 16.38 13.81 2.64
CA SER A 309 16.24 13.15 1.33
C SER A 309 16.03 14.13 0.16
N PHE A 310 15.76 15.41 0.43
CA PHE A 310 15.54 16.46 -0.58
C PHE A 310 16.57 17.60 -0.53
N GLN A 311 17.55 17.54 0.38
CA GLN A 311 18.65 18.50 0.46
C GLN A 311 19.91 18.01 -0.28
N TRP A 312 19.93 18.12 -1.60
CA TRP A 312 21.01 17.57 -2.45
C TRP A 312 22.13 18.58 -2.75
N LEU A 313 21.94 19.86 -2.41
CA LEU A 313 22.88 20.93 -2.76
C LEU A 313 24.11 20.91 -1.85
N ILE A 314 25.30 20.88 -2.45
CA ILE A 314 26.60 20.92 -1.73
C ILE A 314 27.49 22.09 -2.17
N GLY A 315 27.14 22.74 -3.27
CA GLY A 315 27.90 23.81 -3.90
C GLY A 315 26.96 24.83 -4.55
N LEU A 316 27.30 26.11 -4.48
CA LEU A 316 26.52 27.18 -5.09
C LEU A 316 27.47 28.31 -5.51
N TRP A 317 27.37 28.73 -6.77
CA TRP A 317 28.15 29.84 -7.31
C TRP A 317 27.32 30.71 -8.26
N ARG A 318 27.62 32.00 -8.27
CA ARG A 318 26.99 32.99 -9.15
C ARG A 318 28.05 33.81 -9.91
N PRO A 319 27.68 34.54 -10.97
CA PRO A 319 28.56 35.53 -11.56
C PRO A 319 29.03 36.54 -10.52
N ALA A 320 30.31 36.92 -10.57
CA ALA A 320 30.90 37.83 -9.59
C ALA A 320 30.44 39.29 -9.72
N THR A 321 29.77 39.63 -10.82
CA THR A 321 29.22 40.95 -11.08
C THR A 321 27.76 40.80 -11.50
N ASP A 322 26.86 41.43 -10.76
CA ASP A 322 25.49 41.66 -11.22
C ASP A 322 25.54 42.70 -12.34
N ASP A 323 25.49 42.24 -13.59
CA ASP A 323 25.21 43.08 -14.74
C ASP A 323 23.69 43.09 -14.92
N ASP A 324 23.03 44.22 -14.65
CA ASP A 324 21.57 44.37 -14.79
C ASP A 324 21.07 44.06 -16.22
N ASN A 325 21.95 44.04 -17.23
CA ASN A 325 21.62 43.64 -18.59
C ASN A 325 21.74 42.13 -18.86
N GLN A 326 22.22 41.33 -17.91
CA GLN A 326 22.34 39.88 -18.04
C GLN A 326 21.28 39.15 -17.20
N PRO A 327 20.77 38.01 -17.69
CA PRO A 327 19.84 37.21 -16.91
C PRO A 327 20.53 36.66 -15.66
N ALA A 328 19.80 36.63 -14.55
CA ALA A 328 20.31 36.05 -13.31
C ALA A 328 20.58 34.55 -13.52
N GLU A 329 21.81 34.11 -13.28
CA GLU A 329 22.22 32.71 -13.42
C GLU A 329 22.91 32.19 -12.16
N VAL A 330 22.87 30.88 -11.99
CA VAL A 330 23.50 30.19 -10.86
C VAL A 330 24.00 28.82 -11.30
N LEU A 331 25.16 28.44 -10.79
CA LEU A 331 25.74 27.12 -10.93
C LEU A 331 25.74 26.45 -9.56
N ALA A 332 25.18 25.25 -9.48
CA ALA A 332 25.13 24.46 -8.27
C ALA A 332 25.81 23.11 -8.45
N GLN A 333 26.41 22.62 -7.37
CA GLN A 333 26.88 21.25 -7.29
C GLN A 333 25.88 20.44 -6.46
N ILE A 334 25.44 19.33 -7.03
CA ILE A 334 24.41 18.45 -6.47
C ILE A 334 25.05 17.10 -6.14
N ARG A 335 24.77 16.55 -4.96
CA ARG A 335 25.20 15.21 -4.54
C ARG A 335 24.04 14.43 -3.95
N ARG A 336 23.99 13.12 -4.22
CA ARG A 336 23.02 12.23 -3.59
C ARG A 336 23.17 12.25 -2.04
N PRO A 337 22.11 12.56 -1.28
CA PRO A 337 22.13 12.48 0.17
C PRO A 337 22.27 11.04 0.66
N VAL A 338 22.91 10.86 1.82
CA VAL A 338 23.02 9.55 2.48
C VAL A 338 21.65 8.96 2.84
N ALA A 339 20.63 9.81 3.05
CA ALA A 339 19.25 9.39 3.31
C ALA A 339 18.57 8.71 2.10
N VAL A 340 19.15 8.82 0.89
CA VAL A 340 18.61 8.23 -0.34
C VAL A 340 19.36 6.95 -0.66
N ASP A 341 18.69 5.80 -0.57
CA ASP A 341 19.30 4.46 -0.70
C ASP A 341 20.11 4.23 -1.98
N ALA A 342 19.55 4.59 -3.15
CA ALA A 342 20.19 4.48 -4.46
C ALA A 342 19.47 5.30 -5.54
N THR A 343 20.21 5.77 -6.55
CA THR A 343 19.67 6.36 -7.79
C THR A 343 19.63 5.35 -8.95
N THR A 344 20.14 4.13 -8.73
CA THR A 344 20.24 3.10 -9.76
C THR A 344 18.86 2.71 -10.30
N GLY A 345 18.76 2.54 -11.61
CA GLY A 345 17.52 2.13 -12.28
C GLY A 345 16.55 3.26 -12.58
N TYR A 346 16.70 4.45 -11.97
CA TYR A 346 15.96 5.63 -12.39
C TYR A 346 16.48 6.15 -13.73
N GLN A 347 15.59 6.70 -14.57
CA GLN A 347 16.01 7.61 -15.65
C GLN A 347 16.53 8.93 -15.07
N LEU A 348 15.77 9.48 -14.12
CA LEU A 348 16.13 10.65 -13.35
C LEU A 348 15.48 10.48 -11.97
N HIS A 349 16.27 10.53 -10.91
CA HIS A 349 15.75 10.34 -9.55
C HIS A 349 14.89 11.56 -9.14
N PRO A 350 13.72 11.39 -8.49
CA PRO A 350 12.86 12.50 -8.12
C PRO A 350 13.55 13.58 -7.29
N GLY A 351 14.34 13.20 -6.28
CA GLY A 351 15.10 14.15 -5.47
C GLY A 351 16.17 14.91 -6.26
N LEU A 352 16.75 14.31 -7.31
CA LEU A 352 17.71 15.00 -8.18
C LEU A 352 17.00 16.03 -9.07
N LEU A 353 15.88 15.65 -9.68
CA LEU A 353 15.08 16.59 -10.47
C LEU A 353 14.50 17.71 -9.62
N ASP A 354 14.03 17.40 -8.41
CA ASP A 354 13.55 18.41 -7.47
C ASP A 354 14.66 19.36 -7.05
N ALA A 355 15.87 18.85 -6.80
CA ALA A 355 17.04 19.69 -6.55
C ALA A 355 17.35 20.63 -7.73
N CYS A 356 17.19 20.20 -8.98
CA CYS A 356 17.28 21.10 -10.14
C CYS A 356 16.25 22.24 -10.08
N PHE A 357 15.01 21.96 -9.66
CA PHE A 357 14.00 23.00 -9.45
C PHE A 357 14.37 23.94 -8.30
N GLN A 358 14.95 23.42 -7.22
CA GLN A 358 15.46 24.24 -6.10
C GLN A 358 16.57 25.19 -6.55
N VAL A 359 17.45 24.77 -7.46
CA VAL A 359 18.52 25.63 -8.02
C VAL A 359 17.94 26.85 -8.74
N ALA A 360 16.80 26.71 -9.44
CA ALA A 360 16.15 27.85 -10.09
C ALA A 360 15.73 28.95 -9.08
N ALA A 361 15.27 28.56 -7.88
CA ALA A 361 14.94 29.51 -6.82
C ALA A 361 16.16 30.25 -6.24
N LEU A 362 17.38 29.75 -6.50
CA LEU A 362 18.63 30.33 -6.00
C LEU A 362 19.29 31.29 -7.01
N THR A 363 18.67 31.65 -8.13
CA THR A 363 19.31 32.57 -9.11
C THR A 363 19.62 33.95 -8.56
N ARG A 364 18.94 34.43 -7.51
CA ARG A 364 19.21 35.73 -6.88
C ARG A 364 19.44 35.56 -5.38
N GLY A 365 20.48 36.22 -4.84
CA GLY A 365 20.98 36.06 -3.47
C GLY A 365 19.99 36.40 -2.33
N ASP A 366 18.90 37.12 -2.64
CA ASP A 366 17.86 37.53 -1.67
C ASP A 366 16.45 36.99 -2.02
N ALA A 367 16.31 36.19 -3.07
CA ALA A 367 15.00 35.81 -3.59
C ALA A 367 14.41 34.59 -2.88
N THR A 368 13.91 34.79 -1.67
CA THR A 368 12.75 33.99 -1.26
C THR A 368 11.51 34.72 -1.70
N PHE A 369 10.67 34.01 -2.46
CA PHE A 369 9.27 34.40 -2.58
C PHE A 369 8.75 34.48 -1.15
N GLY A 370 8.14 35.61 -0.74
CA GLY A 370 7.58 35.75 0.61
C GLY A 370 6.43 34.78 0.92
N GLU A 371 6.19 33.82 0.04
CA GLU A 371 5.10 32.87 -0.01
C GLU A 371 5.60 31.54 -0.59
N ALA A 372 4.86 30.44 -0.35
CA ALA A 372 5.18 29.11 -0.85
C ALA A 372 5.01 29.05 -2.39
N MET A 373 6.07 28.74 -3.13
CA MET A 373 6.00 28.51 -4.58
C MET A 373 6.27 27.06 -4.92
N LEU A 374 5.48 26.49 -5.83
CA LEU A 374 5.62 25.10 -6.28
C LEU A 374 5.85 25.03 -7.80
N PRO A 375 6.56 23.98 -8.27
CA PRO A 375 6.60 23.62 -9.69
C PRO A 375 5.21 23.61 -10.34
N PHE A 376 5.05 24.30 -11.47
CA PHE A 376 3.76 24.39 -12.16
C PHE A 376 3.83 23.92 -13.62
N ALA A 377 4.77 24.42 -14.40
CA ALA A 377 4.86 24.09 -15.83
C ALA A 377 6.31 23.93 -16.31
N ILE A 378 6.49 23.16 -17.38
CA ILE A 378 7.74 22.99 -18.12
C ILE A 378 7.37 22.93 -19.61
N ASP A 379 7.88 23.84 -20.42
CA ASP A 379 7.65 23.81 -21.87
C ASP A 379 8.28 22.56 -22.49
N ALA A 380 9.54 22.26 -22.13
CA ALA A 380 10.20 21.03 -22.53
C ALA A 380 11.20 20.50 -21.50
N LEU A 381 11.23 19.18 -21.30
CA LEU A 381 12.28 18.46 -20.59
C LEU A 381 12.89 17.44 -21.54
N HIS A 382 14.14 17.66 -21.91
CA HIS A 382 14.93 16.76 -22.74
C HIS A 382 15.77 15.87 -21.84
N LEU A 383 15.48 14.58 -21.81
CA LEU A 383 16.32 13.57 -21.18
C LEU A 383 17.20 12.96 -22.28
N HIS A 384 18.50 13.25 -22.26
CA HIS A 384 19.42 12.70 -23.24
C HIS A 384 19.98 11.34 -22.82
N GLN A 385 20.23 11.16 -21.53
CA GLN A 385 20.66 9.89 -20.95
C GLN A 385 20.25 9.78 -19.48
N PRO A 386 20.16 8.55 -18.92
CA PRO A 386 19.86 8.39 -17.50
C PRO A 386 20.87 9.15 -16.64
N ALA A 387 20.41 9.90 -15.66
CA ALA A 387 21.26 10.61 -14.69
C ALA A 387 21.76 9.65 -13.60
N ALA A 388 22.60 8.70 -14.01
CA ALA A 388 23.28 7.79 -13.10
C ALA A 388 24.49 8.47 -12.44
N GLY A 389 24.80 8.11 -11.21
CA GLY A 389 25.93 8.63 -10.47
C GLY A 389 25.57 9.10 -9.06
N GLU A 390 26.50 9.85 -8.48
CA GLU A 390 26.43 10.37 -7.10
C GLU A 390 26.55 11.89 -7.04
N GLU A 391 27.11 12.52 -8.08
CA GLU A 391 27.38 13.96 -8.13
C GLU A 391 27.16 14.53 -9.54
N TRP A 392 26.62 15.75 -9.59
CA TRP A 392 26.24 16.45 -10.81
C TRP A 392 26.46 17.96 -10.67
N TRP A 393 26.46 18.64 -11.80
CA TRP A 393 26.39 20.10 -11.88
C TRP A 393 25.04 20.52 -12.44
N CYS A 394 24.43 21.54 -11.85
CA CYS A 394 23.17 22.10 -12.31
C CYS A 394 23.34 23.59 -12.56
N HIS A 395 23.08 24.03 -13.78
CA HIS A 395 23.11 25.44 -14.16
C HIS A 395 21.67 25.90 -14.40
N ALA A 396 21.26 27.02 -13.79
CA ALA A 396 19.95 27.60 -14.01
C ALA A 396 20.08 29.07 -14.40
N VAL A 397 19.27 29.51 -15.37
CA VAL A 397 19.23 30.89 -15.88
C VAL A 397 17.79 31.37 -15.84
N GLN A 398 17.54 32.52 -15.22
CA GLN A 398 16.22 33.14 -15.20
C GLN A 398 15.94 33.83 -16.54
N VAL A 399 14.99 33.32 -17.31
CA VAL A 399 14.65 33.84 -18.64
C VAL A 399 13.46 34.80 -18.64
N ALA A 400 12.59 34.69 -17.63
CA ALA A 400 11.49 35.63 -17.37
C ALA A 400 11.14 35.62 -15.87
N PRO A 401 10.27 36.53 -15.39
CA PRO A 401 9.77 36.46 -14.01
C PRO A 401 9.16 35.08 -13.74
N LEU A 402 9.63 34.43 -12.67
CA LEU A 402 9.19 33.08 -12.27
C LEU A 402 9.42 31.97 -13.32
N GLN A 403 10.32 32.19 -14.29
CA GLN A 403 10.62 31.22 -15.34
C GLN A 403 12.14 31.05 -15.57
N TRP A 404 12.58 29.80 -15.70
CA TRP A 404 13.99 29.44 -15.82
C TRP A 404 14.27 28.36 -16.84
N ASP A 405 15.49 28.41 -17.36
CA ASP A 405 16.10 27.29 -18.07
C ASP A 405 17.08 26.59 -17.14
N ILE A 406 17.06 25.26 -17.14
CA ILE A 406 17.88 24.45 -16.24
C ILE A 406 18.61 23.37 -17.03
N GLN A 407 19.91 23.22 -16.77
CA GLN A 407 20.77 22.21 -17.38
C GLN A 407 21.41 21.35 -16.31
N LEU A 408 21.24 20.03 -16.39
CA LEU A 408 21.89 19.06 -15.52
C LEU A 408 23.02 18.36 -16.29
N LEU A 409 24.22 18.46 -15.74
CA LEU A 409 25.47 17.99 -16.32
C LEU A 409 26.09 16.92 -15.41
N ASP A 410 26.83 15.99 -16.00
CA ASP A 410 27.74 15.13 -15.23
C ASP A 410 29.04 15.88 -14.86
N GLN A 411 29.97 15.17 -14.20
CA GLN A 411 31.27 15.73 -13.83
C GLN A 411 32.18 16.07 -15.03
N ALA A 412 31.90 15.56 -16.22
CA ALA A 412 32.65 15.82 -17.44
C ALA A 412 32.04 16.96 -18.29
N GLY A 413 30.88 17.53 -17.88
CA GLY A 413 30.17 18.56 -18.63
C GLY A 413 29.24 18.01 -19.73
N GLN A 414 28.96 16.70 -19.72
CA GLN A 414 27.99 16.11 -20.63
C GLN A 414 26.56 16.45 -20.18
N LEU A 415 25.73 16.98 -21.08
CA LEU A 415 24.35 17.32 -20.76
C LEU A 415 23.49 16.06 -20.62
N LEU A 416 22.95 15.86 -19.42
CA LEU A 416 22.06 14.76 -19.09
C LEU A 416 20.61 15.14 -19.31
N VAL A 417 20.24 16.33 -18.81
CA VAL A 417 18.88 16.87 -18.87
C VAL A 417 18.93 18.35 -19.22
N ALA A 418 18.08 18.78 -20.14
CA ALA A 418 17.76 20.19 -20.36
C ALA A 418 16.29 20.43 -20.05
N ILE A 419 16.00 21.46 -19.26
CA ILE A 419 14.65 21.89 -18.91
C ILE A 419 14.49 23.31 -19.43
N GLU A 420 13.49 23.49 -20.27
CA GLU A 420 13.17 24.73 -20.94
C GLU A 420 11.95 25.35 -20.28
N ARG A 421 12.08 26.61 -19.88
CA ARG A 421 10.97 27.42 -19.35
C ARG A 421 10.22 26.73 -18.21
N PHE A 422 10.99 26.24 -17.24
CA PHE A 422 10.45 25.80 -15.95
C PHE A 422 9.79 26.99 -15.24
N GLU A 423 8.52 26.84 -14.87
CA GLU A 423 7.71 27.85 -14.20
C GLU A 423 7.26 27.37 -12.82
N VAL A 424 7.26 28.30 -11.87
CA VAL A 424 6.70 28.11 -10.52
C VAL A 424 5.48 28.99 -10.30
N ARG A 425 4.54 28.51 -9.48
CA ARG A 425 3.33 29.25 -9.11
C ARG A 425 3.13 29.24 -7.60
N LEU A 426 2.43 30.25 -7.11
CA LEU A 426 1.97 30.32 -5.72
C LEU A 426 1.18 29.07 -5.35
N ALA A 427 1.55 28.47 -4.22
CA ALA A 427 0.91 27.29 -3.68
C ALA A 427 -0.43 27.67 -3.05
N ASP A 428 -1.48 26.93 -3.41
CA ASP A 428 -2.79 27.03 -2.77
C ASP A 428 -2.82 26.11 -1.54
N ALA A 429 -2.83 26.70 -0.35
CA ALA A 429 -2.84 25.97 0.92
C ALA A 429 -4.09 25.10 1.08
N ASP A 430 -5.25 25.53 0.55
CA ASP A 430 -6.49 24.77 0.62
C ASP A 430 -6.47 23.58 -0.37
N ALA A 431 -5.80 23.72 -1.50
CA ALA A 431 -5.57 22.62 -2.44
C ALA A 431 -4.63 21.53 -1.86
N VAL A 432 -3.64 21.91 -1.05
CA VAL A 432 -2.70 20.99 -0.40
C VAL A 432 -3.29 20.33 0.84
N ARG A 433 -3.99 21.07 1.70
CA ARG A 433 -4.59 20.52 2.93
C ARG A 433 -5.84 19.68 2.67
N GLY A 434 -6.37 19.72 1.44
CA GLY A 434 -7.54 18.96 1.01
C GLY A 434 -8.86 19.66 1.34
N HIS A 435 -9.86 19.43 0.50
CA HIS A 435 -11.23 19.97 0.61
C HIS A 435 -12.05 19.42 1.78
N ASP A 436 -11.47 18.68 2.73
CA ASP A 436 -12.20 17.96 3.79
C ASP A 436 -12.32 18.72 5.11
N ARG A 437 -11.99 20.02 5.16
CA ARG A 437 -12.24 20.87 6.35
C ARG A 437 -13.69 20.86 6.84
N TRP A 438 -14.66 20.51 5.98
CA TRP A 438 -16.06 20.35 6.38
C TRP A 438 -16.32 19.07 7.20
N LYS A 439 -15.49 18.03 7.07
CA LYS A 439 -15.60 16.81 7.90
C LYS A 439 -15.17 17.10 9.35
N ASP A 440 -14.28 18.06 9.54
CA ASP A 440 -13.87 18.59 10.85
C ASP A 440 -14.90 19.58 11.46
N TRP A 441 -16.00 19.89 10.75
CA TRP A 441 -17.08 20.76 11.27
C TRP A 441 -18.16 20.00 12.06
N LEU A 442 -18.01 18.69 12.23
CA LEU A 442 -18.97 17.89 12.98
C LEU A 442 -18.67 18.01 14.48
N TYR A 443 -19.65 18.49 15.24
CA TYR A 443 -19.59 18.55 16.71
C TYR A 443 -19.59 17.13 17.29
N GLN A 444 -18.64 16.83 18.18
CA GLN A 444 -18.68 15.66 19.05
C GLN A 444 -19.45 16.00 20.33
N ILE A 445 -20.46 15.22 20.70
CA ILE A 445 -21.13 15.35 22.00
C ILE A 445 -20.26 14.69 23.06
N GLU A 446 -19.57 15.50 23.87
CA GLU A 446 -19.00 15.03 25.13
C GLU A 446 -20.09 15.01 26.20
N TRP A 447 -20.45 13.81 26.67
CA TRP A 447 -21.32 13.66 27.83
C TRP A 447 -20.49 13.84 29.11
N GLN A 448 -20.79 14.91 29.84
CA GLN A 448 -20.36 15.09 31.24
C GLN A 448 -21.47 14.69 32.20
#